data_AF-A0A970IDD4-F1
#
_entry.id   AF-A0A970IDD4-F1
#
_cell.length_a   1.000
_cell.length_b   1.000
_cell.length_c   1.000
_cell.angle_alpha   90.00
_cell.angle_beta   90.00
_cell.angle_gamma   90.00
#
_symmetry.space_group_name_H-M   'P 1'
#
loop_
_entity.id
_entity.type
_entity.pdbx_description
1 polymer ?
#
loop_
_entity_poly.entity_id
_entity_poly.type
_entity_poly.pdbx_seq_one_letter_code
_entity_poly.pdbx_strand_id
1 'polypeptide(L)'
;MTDYIKRSVSGALILSFAVMALFRTVDHFAGNVTYPWYAHLISASAVLGTGILLSVLNDRYGLLPERTQWIIVTYVFLVSCFPQIYGNYKPALAAFLIAAATCKLVYSAYVPVTRSGPFLSAFFITCAGLLFFPAFFLYIPFIISYVRLAKVSGKDMVAFTAGIIVPFFLLLSGMWLLKGDMARLWPNAAENIHTFAPRDAFRSLHITQVVLLSYLALLVCASFFIRLVRRDTTTTVTVSRFYGSMFWFLLFLTGVLIAYPPFAGGIAYLIMVPVSVLITSLFHERRFPGSKFWLLLLIMVSLAYYITRLLSLPY
;
A
#
# COMPACT_ATOMS: atom_id res chain seq x y z
N MET A 1 11.30 6.34 -25.38
CA MET A 1 10.19 6.03 -24.44
C MET A 1 10.69 5.90 -22.99
N THR A 2 11.76 5.13 -22.75
CA THR A 2 12.40 4.96 -21.43
C THR A 2 12.84 6.28 -20.77
N ASP A 3 13.44 7.20 -21.53
CA ASP A 3 13.84 8.53 -21.03
C ASP A 3 12.66 9.49 -20.84
N TYR A 4 11.58 9.30 -21.60
CA TYR A 4 10.34 10.07 -21.44
C TYR A 4 9.60 9.68 -20.15
N ILE A 5 9.48 8.36 -19.88
CA ILE A 5 8.90 7.81 -18.64
C ILE A 5 9.73 8.23 -17.43
N LYS A 6 11.06 8.27 -17.56
CA LYS A 6 11.95 8.69 -16.49
C LYS A 6 11.65 10.12 -16.00
N ARG A 7 11.21 11.02 -16.88
CA ARG A 7 10.99 12.44 -16.57
C ARG A 7 9.51 12.88 -16.52
N SER A 8 8.58 12.04 -16.99
CA SER A 8 7.17 12.42 -17.14
C SER A 8 6.23 11.51 -16.35
N VAL A 9 5.52 12.09 -15.39
CA VAL A 9 4.46 11.41 -14.61
C VAL A 9 3.35 10.92 -15.54
N SER A 10 2.95 11.72 -16.54
CA SER A 10 1.90 11.33 -17.49
C SER A 10 2.33 10.14 -18.35
N GLY A 11 3.60 10.11 -18.79
CA GLY A 11 4.15 8.96 -19.51
C GLY A 11 4.16 7.67 -18.70
N ALA A 12 4.53 7.75 -17.43
CA ALA A 12 4.48 6.61 -16.51
C ALA A 12 3.04 6.14 -16.26
N LEU A 13 2.09 7.06 -16.08
CA LEU A 13 0.67 6.72 -15.89
C LEU A 13 0.05 6.03 -17.10
N ILE A 14 0.31 6.54 -18.32
CA ILE A 14 -0.19 5.94 -19.55
C ILE A 14 0.36 4.52 -19.71
N LEU A 15 1.67 4.33 -19.49
CA LEU A 15 2.27 2.99 -19.58
C LEU A 15 1.70 2.05 -18.51
N SER A 16 1.60 2.50 -17.26
CA SER A 16 1.02 1.70 -16.17
C SER A 16 -0.44 1.32 -16.46
N PHE A 17 -1.23 2.24 -17.02
CA PHE A 17 -2.60 1.96 -17.43
C PHE A 17 -2.65 0.93 -18.55
N ALA A 18 -1.80 1.07 -19.57
CA ALA A 18 -1.71 0.12 -20.68
C ALA A 18 -1.29 -1.28 -20.21
N VAL A 19 -0.29 -1.37 -19.34
CA VAL A 19 0.15 -2.64 -18.72
C VAL A 19 -0.99 -3.28 -17.94
N MET A 20 -1.62 -2.54 -17.05
CA MET A 20 -2.71 -3.05 -16.22
C MET A 20 -3.91 -3.47 -17.07
N ALA A 21 -4.26 -2.71 -18.11
CA ALA A 21 -5.32 -3.04 -19.04
C ALA A 21 -5.01 -4.32 -19.82
N LEU A 22 -3.77 -4.48 -20.30
CA LEU A 22 -3.35 -5.68 -21.04
C LEU A 22 -3.46 -6.94 -20.17
N PHE A 23 -2.87 -6.95 -18.97
CA PHE A 23 -2.92 -8.12 -18.11
C PHE A 23 -4.34 -8.45 -17.62
N ARG A 24 -5.19 -7.44 -17.39
CA ARG A 24 -6.59 -7.67 -16.95
C ARG A 24 -7.53 -8.06 -18.08
N THR A 25 -7.32 -7.57 -19.29
CA THR A 25 -8.11 -7.99 -20.47
C THR A 25 -7.78 -9.44 -20.83
N VAL A 26 -6.50 -9.82 -20.83
CA VAL A 26 -6.08 -11.20 -21.04
C VAL A 26 -6.70 -12.13 -19.99
N ASP A 27 -6.70 -11.75 -18.72
CA ASP A 27 -7.35 -12.52 -17.64
C ASP A 27 -8.87 -12.61 -17.79
N HIS A 28 -9.51 -11.53 -18.26
CA HIS A 28 -10.95 -11.51 -18.54
C HIS A 28 -11.33 -12.47 -19.67
N PHE A 29 -10.56 -12.47 -20.77
CA PHE A 29 -10.78 -13.39 -21.90
C PHE A 29 -10.43 -14.85 -21.57
N ALA A 30 -9.56 -15.08 -20.58
CA ALA A 30 -9.26 -16.42 -20.06
C ALA A 30 -10.39 -17.00 -19.18
N GLY A 31 -11.51 -16.27 -18.98
CA GLY A 31 -12.68 -16.77 -18.24
C GLY A 31 -12.57 -16.70 -16.71
N ASN A 32 -11.53 -16.06 -16.16
CA ASN A 32 -11.26 -16.03 -14.71
C ASN A 32 -12.07 -14.98 -13.91
N VAL A 33 -13.15 -14.45 -14.49
CA VAL A 33 -13.88 -13.31 -13.93
C VAL A 33 -14.81 -13.76 -12.81
N THR A 34 -14.25 -13.87 -11.61
CA THR A 34 -14.97 -14.28 -10.39
C THR A 34 -15.55 -13.10 -9.61
N TYR A 35 -15.16 -11.87 -9.92
CA TYR A 35 -15.50 -10.68 -9.13
C TYR A 35 -16.29 -9.64 -9.94
N PRO A 36 -17.14 -8.84 -9.27
CA PRO A 36 -17.94 -7.82 -9.95
C PRO A 36 -17.05 -6.67 -10.48
N TRP A 37 -17.46 -6.06 -11.60
CA TRP A 37 -16.70 -5.03 -12.31
C TRP A 37 -16.23 -3.86 -11.42
N TYR A 38 -17.04 -3.45 -10.44
CA TYR A 38 -16.69 -2.36 -9.53
C TYR A 38 -15.50 -2.71 -8.62
N ALA A 39 -15.35 -3.98 -8.23
CA ALA A 39 -14.24 -4.44 -7.38
C ALA A 39 -12.91 -4.37 -8.15
N HIS A 40 -12.95 -4.71 -9.44
CA HIS A 40 -11.80 -4.53 -10.33
C HIS A 40 -11.45 -3.06 -10.50
N LEU A 41 -12.44 -2.17 -10.65
CA LEU A 41 -12.17 -0.74 -10.82
C LEU A 41 -11.56 -0.12 -9.55
N ILE A 42 -12.07 -0.47 -8.37
CA ILE A 42 -11.53 0.00 -7.08
C ILE A 42 -10.11 -0.56 -6.85
N SER A 43 -9.85 -1.83 -7.17
CA SER A 43 -8.51 -2.39 -7.03
C SER A 43 -7.52 -1.73 -7.99
N ALA A 44 -7.92 -1.46 -9.25
CA ALA A 44 -7.10 -0.77 -10.24
C ALA A 44 -6.73 0.65 -9.79
N SER A 45 -7.70 1.42 -9.30
CA SER A 45 -7.46 2.78 -8.82
C SER A 45 -6.54 2.80 -7.60
N ALA A 46 -6.71 1.86 -6.67
CA ALA A 46 -5.83 1.71 -5.51
C ALA A 46 -4.40 1.33 -5.90
N VAL A 47 -4.22 0.45 -6.90
CA VAL A 47 -2.90 0.05 -7.40
C VAL A 47 -2.18 1.23 -8.06
N LEU A 48 -2.87 1.96 -8.94
CA LEU A 48 -2.30 3.17 -9.55
C LEU A 48 -2.00 4.24 -8.50
N GLY A 49 -2.92 4.46 -7.55
CA GLY A 49 -2.74 5.38 -6.44
C GLY A 49 -1.50 5.06 -5.61
N THR A 50 -1.26 3.78 -5.32
CA THR A 50 -0.07 3.32 -4.58
C THR A 50 1.21 3.66 -5.35
N GLY A 51 1.25 3.37 -6.65
CA GLY A 51 2.39 3.71 -7.52
C GLY A 51 2.68 5.21 -7.53
N ILE A 52 1.65 6.05 -7.72
CA ILE A 52 1.78 7.53 -7.69
C ILE A 52 2.36 7.98 -6.35
N LEU A 53 1.87 7.42 -5.24
CA LEU A 53 2.30 7.80 -3.90
C LEU A 53 3.76 7.46 -3.63
N LEU A 54 4.21 6.30 -4.09
CA LEU A 54 5.62 5.90 -4.06
C LEU A 54 6.49 6.82 -4.93
N SER A 55 5.96 7.31 -6.05
CA SER A 55 6.66 8.30 -6.86
C SER A 55 6.79 9.65 -6.17
N VAL A 56 5.70 10.13 -5.54
CA VAL A 56 5.72 11.34 -4.72
C VAL A 56 6.72 11.21 -3.56
N LEU A 57 6.77 10.04 -2.92
CA LEU A 57 7.77 9.73 -1.89
C LEU A 57 9.19 9.89 -2.45
N ASN A 58 9.47 9.28 -3.60
CA ASN A 58 10.78 9.34 -4.24
C ASN A 58 11.15 10.79 -4.61
N ASP A 59 10.25 11.52 -5.27
CA ASP A 59 10.49 12.89 -5.74
C ASP A 59 10.69 13.88 -4.59
N ARG A 60 9.96 13.70 -3.47
CA ARG A 60 10.02 14.60 -2.31
C ARG A 60 11.28 14.42 -1.48
N TYR A 61 11.75 13.18 -1.33
CA TYR A 61 12.83 12.81 -0.41
C TYR A 61 14.15 12.42 -1.08
N GLY A 62 14.18 12.38 -2.42
CA GLY A 62 15.38 12.04 -3.18
C GLY A 62 15.92 10.64 -2.85
N LEU A 63 15.01 9.66 -2.75
CA LEU A 63 15.38 8.29 -2.36
C LEU A 63 16.20 7.56 -3.42
N LEU A 64 15.97 7.90 -4.69
CA LEU A 64 16.71 7.42 -5.84
C LEU A 64 17.69 8.49 -6.33
N PRO A 65 18.90 8.10 -6.79
CA PRO A 65 19.94 9.04 -7.22
C PRO A 65 19.52 9.99 -8.35
N GLU A 66 18.56 9.59 -9.18
CA GLU A 66 17.94 10.47 -10.16
C GLU A 66 16.41 10.38 -10.06
N ARG A 67 15.73 11.49 -10.37
CA ARG A 67 14.26 11.54 -10.41
C ARG A 67 13.77 10.58 -11.49
N THR A 68 12.97 9.60 -11.07
CA THR A 68 12.48 8.54 -11.95
C THR A 68 11.05 8.15 -11.55
N GLN A 69 10.16 8.14 -12.55
CA GLN A 69 8.77 7.70 -12.40
C GLN A 69 8.60 6.20 -12.67
N TRP A 70 9.71 5.48 -12.88
CA TRP A 70 9.70 4.02 -13.09
C TRP A 70 9.11 3.26 -11.89
N ILE A 71 9.11 3.84 -10.70
CA ILE A 71 8.51 3.22 -9.51
C ILE A 71 7.01 2.96 -9.66
N ILE A 72 6.31 3.84 -10.39
CA ILE A 72 4.89 3.66 -10.73
C ILE A 72 4.73 2.43 -11.63
N VAL A 73 5.55 2.35 -12.68
CA VAL A 73 5.48 1.27 -13.67
C VAL A 73 5.87 -0.06 -13.05
N THR A 74 6.93 -0.09 -12.24
CA THR A 74 7.43 -1.29 -11.57
C THR A 74 6.41 -1.85 -10.58
N TYR A 75 5.81 -1.00 -9.73
CA TYR A 75 4.76 -1.46 -8.82
C TYR A 75 3.57 -2.05 -9.57
N VAL A 76 3.05 -1.33 -10.58
CA VAL A 76 1.89 -1.75 -11.36
C VAL A 76 2.18 -3.02 -12.14
N PHE A 77 3.35 -3.14 -12.77
CA PHE A 77 3.77 -4.34 -13.51
C PHE A 77 3.85 -5.55 -12.59
N LEU A 78 4.55 -5.45 -11.46
CA LEU A 78 4.71 -6.57 -10.52
C LEU A 78 3.37 -7.06 -9.99
N VAL A 79 2.48 -6.13 -9.61
CA VAL A 79 1.13 -6.47 -9.15
C VAL A 79 0.28 -7.09 -10.28
N SER A 80 0.42 -6.59 -11.51
CA SER A 80 -0.27 -7.10 -12.69
C SER A 80 0.26 -8.46 -13.18
N CYS A 81 1.26 -9.05 -12.54
CA CYS A 81 1.69 -10.42 -12.86
C CYS A 81 0.91 -11.48 -12.07
N PHE A 82 0.04 -11.07 -11.14
CA PHE A 82 -0.72 -11.97 -10.28
C PHE A 82 -2.23 -11.84 -10.55
N PRO A 83 -2.83 -12.65 -11.43
CA PRO A 83 -4.27 -12.54 -11.73
C PRO A 83 -5.16 -12.79 -10.51
N GLN A 84 -4.72 -13.67 -9.60
CA GLN A 84 -5.44 -14.02 -8.36
C GLN A 84 -5.79 -12.84 -7.45
N ILE A 85 -5.11 -11.70 -7.59
CA ILE A 85 -5.30 -10.56 -6.69
C ILE A 85 -6.23 -9.49 -7.28
N TYR A 86 -6.62 -9.56 -8.56
CA TYR A 86 -7.30 -8.48 -9.28
C TYR A 86 -8.66 -8.06 -8.72
N GLY A 87 -9.45 -9.00 -8.19
CA GLY A 87 -10.74 -8.69 -7.57
C GLY A 87 -10.64 -8.29 -6.10
N ASN A 88 -9.48 -8.45 -5.47
CA ASN A 88 -9.32 -8.21 -4.05
C ASN A 88 -9.00 -6.74 -3.77
N TYR A 89 -10.03 -5.91 -3.69
CA TYR A 89 -9.89 -4.47 -3.49
C TYR A 89 -9.42 -4.08 -2.08
N LYS A 90 -9.68 -4.89 -1.05
CA LYS A 90 -9.31 -4.53 0.34
C LYS A 90 -7.78 -4.51 0.54
N PRO A 91 -7.01 -5.56 0.14
CA PRO A 91 -5.56 -5.52 0.24
C PRO A 91 -4.93 -4.48 -0.70
N ALA A 92 -5.55 -4.19 -1.84
CA ALA A 92 -5.11 -3.11 -2.73
C ALA A 92 -5.23 -1.73 -2.05
N LEU A 93 -6.37 -1.46 -1.38
CA LEU A 93 -6.55 -0.25 -0.57
C LEU A 93 -5.63 -0.22 0.66
N ALA A 94 -5.39 -1.37 1.30
CA ALA A 94 -4.45 -1.47 2.41
C ALA A 94 -3.02 -1.14 1.95
N ALA A 95 -2.59 -1.61 0.77
CA ALA A 95 -1.30 -1.26 0.19
C ALA A 95 -1.17 0.25 -0.09
N PHE A 96 -2.23 0.88 -0.59
CA PHE A 96 -2.29 2.34 -0.76
C PHE A 96 -2.09 3.08 0.58
N LEU A 97 -2.79 2.64 1.63
CA LEU A 97 -2.65 3.21 2.97
C LEU A 97 -1.26 2.95 3.57
N ILE A 98 -0.65 1.79 3.32
CA ILE A 98 0.72 1.49 3.75
C ILE A 98 1.73 2.42 3.05
N ALA A 99 1.55 2.69 1.76
CA ALA A 99 2.38 3.66 1.06
C ALA A 99 2.19 5.09 1.63
N ALA A 100 0.96 5.47 1.99
CA ALA A 100 0.67 6.75 2.65
C ALA A 100 1.31 6.83 4.04
N ALA A 101 1.21 5.76 4.82
CA ALA A 101 1.85 5.61 6.12
C ALA A 101 3.36 5.75 6.00
N THR A 102 3.97 5.13 5.00
CA THR A 102 5.41 5.21 4.71
C THR A 102 5.83 6.64 4.34
N CYS A 103 5.04 7.35 3.53
CA CYS A 103 5.27 8.76 3.23
C CYS A 103 5.30 9.63 4.47
N LYS A 104 4.37 9.39 5.39
CA LYS A 104 4.27 10.16 6.63
C LYS A 104 5.29 9.75 7.69
N LEU A 105 5.72 8.49 7.66
CA LEU A 105 6.83 8.00 8.46
C LEU A 105 8.13 8.72 8.07
N VAL A 106 8.45 8.78 6.77
CA VAL A 106 9.62 9.53 6.29
C VAL A 106 9.45 11.01 6.59
N TYR A 107 8.28 11.59 6.34
CA TYR A 107 8.00 13.00 6.70
C TYR A 107 8.30 13.31 8.17
N SER A 108 7.88 12.42 9.09
CA SER A 108 8.08 12.60 10.53
C SER A 108 9.55 12.67 10.94
N ALA A 109 10.43 12.01 10.19
CA ALA A 109 11.85 11.98 10.47
C ALA A 109 12.58 13.27 10.08
N TYR A 110 12.08 14.00 9.07
CA TYR A 110 12.78 15.14 8.47
C TYR A 110 12.08 16.49 8.65
N VAL A 111 10.81 16.49 9.09
CA VAL A 111 10.08 17.73 9.43
C VAL A 111 9.58 17.66 10.88
N PRO A 112 10.48 17.80 11.87
CA PRO A 112 10.18 17.57 13.29
C PRO A 112 9.25 18.62 13.89
N VAL A 113 9.04 19.75 13.20
CA VAL A 113 8.23 20.88 13.70
C VAL A 113 6.74 20.49 13.79
N THR A 114 6.29 19.57 12.93
CA THR A 114 4.86 19.18 12.88
C THR A 114 4.66 17.75 13.37
N ARG A 115 3.89 17.58 14.46
CA ARG A 115 3.51 16.27 15.01
C ARG A 115 2.50 15.49 14.16
N SER A 116 2.18 16.02 12.98
CA SER A 116 1.27 15.38 12.03
C SER A 116 1.87 14.14 11.37
N GLY A 117 3.20 14.09 11.18
CA GLY A 117 3.87 12.92 10.58
C GLY A 117 3.64 11.63 11.37
N PRO A 118 4.05 11.57 12.65
CA PRO A 118 3.88 10.39 13.51
C PRO A 118 2.42 9.96 13.63
N PHE A 119 1.50 10.91 13.84
CA PHE A 119 0.07 10.65 13.93
C PHE A 119 -0.46 10.02 12.64
N LEU A 120 -0.17 10.62 11.48
CA LEU A 120 -0.68 10.14 10.20
C LEU A 120 -0.08 8.79 9.81
N SER A 121 1.19 8.55 10.12
CA SER A 121 1.80 7.24 9.85
C SER A 121 1.09 6.14 10.62
N ALA A 122 0.84 6.35 11.92
CA ALA A 122 0.13 5.38 12.76
C ALA A 122 -1.32 5.22 12.30
N PHE A 123 -2.03 6.33 12.05
CA PHE A 123 -3.41 6.34 11.58
C PHE A 123 -3.60 5.51 10.30
N PHE A 124 -2.76 5.74 9.29
CA PHE A 124 -2.88 5.01 8.03
C PHE A 124 -2.56 3.52 8.16
N ILE A 125 -1.57 3.14 8.97
CA ILE A 125 -1.29 1.71 9.17
C ILE A 125 -2.39 1.02 9.98
N THR A 126 -3.04 1.69 10.95
CA THR A 126 -4.21 1.14 11.64
C THR A 126 -5.36 0.93 10.66
N CYS A 127 -5.66 1.93 9.82
CA CYS A 127 -6.70 1.82 8.81
C CYS A 127 -6.40 0.70 7.80
N ALA A 128 -5.13 0.51 7.42
CA ALA A 128 -4.70 -0.60 6.58
C ALA A 128 -4.96 -1.95 7.26
N GLY A 129 -4.63 -2.09 8.55
CA GLY A 129 -4.92 -3.28 9.36
C GLY A 129 -6.41 -3.58 9.49
N LEU A 130 -7.23 -2.54 9.72
CA LEU A 130 -8.68 -2.69 9.80
C LEU A 130 -9.32 -3.12 8.47
N LEU A 131 -8.75 -2.71 7.34
CA LEU A 131 -9.19 -3.14 6.01
C LEU A 131 -8.67 -4.53 5.62
N PHE A 132 -7.44 -4.83 5.99
CA PHE A 132 -6.76 -6.09 5.72
C PHE A 132 -5.88 -6.47 6.91
N PHE A 133 -6.37 -7.38 7.74
CA PHE A 133 -5.77 -7.76 9.02
C PHE A 133 -4.25 -8.02 8.96
N PRO A 134 -3.69 -8.69 7.93
CA PRO A 134 -2.25 -8.91 7.85
C PRO A 134 -1.39 -7.63 7.84
N ALA A 135 -1.96 -6.48 7.50
CA ALA A 135 -1.25 -5.20 7.60
C ALA A 135 -0.93 -4.82 9.07
N PHE A 136 -1.62 -5.37 10.08
CA PHE A 136 -1.27 -5.15 11.49
C PHE A 136 0.13 -5.67 11.83
N PHE A 137 0.61 -6.73 11.17
CA PHE A 137 1.97 -7.24 11.39
C PHE A 137 3.05 -6.23 11.00
N LEU A 138 2.73 -5.26 10.13
CA LEU A 138 3.66 -4.19 9.77
C LEU A 138 3.83 -3.16 10.88
N TYR A 139 3.04 -3.16 11.97
CA TYR A 139 3.29 -2.26 13.10
C TYR A 139 4.69 -2.43 13.69
N ILE A 140 5.17 -3.66 13.78
CA ILE A 140 6.51 -3.96 14.32
C ILE A 140 7.59 -3.24 13.51
N PRO A 141 7.71 -3.46 12.18
CA PRO A 141 8.70 -2.76 11.41
C PRO A 141 8.42 -1.26 11.26
N PHE A 142 7.17 -0.78 11.35
CA PHE A 142 6.85 0.65 11.42
C PHE A 142 7.40 1.30 12.70
N ILE A 143 7.24 0.66 13.86
CA ILE A 143 7.77 1.14 15.14
C ILE A 143 9.30 1.15 15.11
N ILE A 144 9.93 0.05 14.65
CA ILE A 144 11.40 -0.03 14.49
C ILE A 144 11.90 1.12 13.59
N SER A 145 11.22 1.33 12.46
CA SER A 145 11.56 2.37 11.50
C SER A 145 11.36 3.77 12.06
N TYR A 146 10.28 3.98 12.80
CA TYR A 146 9.99 5.24 13.48
C TYR A 146 11.09 5.61 14.48
N VAL A 147 11.50 4.66 15.33
CA VAL A 147 12.58 4.85 16.31
C VAL A 147 13.93 5.08 15.61
N ARG A 148 14.20 4.42 14.47
CA ARG A 148 15.46 4.58 13.72
C ARG A 148 15.55 5.88 12.93
N LEU A 149 14.41 6.36 12.42
CA LEU A 149 14.36 7.51 11.51
C LEU A 149 14.11 8.83 12.26
N ALA A 150 13.24 8.85 13.28
CA ALA A 150 12.87 10.07 13.98
C ALA A 150 13.73 10.29 15.25
N LYS A 151 14.00 11.57 15.58
CA LYS A 151 14.42 11.94 16.94
C LYS A 151 13.18 11.82 17.84
N VAL A 152 13.05 10.69 18.52
CA VAL A 152 11.85 10.36 19.30
C VAL A 152 11.71 11.34 20.47
N SER A 153 10.71 12.21 20.42
CA SER A 153 10.25 12.96 21.59
C SER A 153 9.02 12.27 22.20
N GLY A 154 8.82 12.40 23.52
CA GLY A 154 7.62 11.85 24.18
C GLY A 154 6.32 12.39 23.58
N LYS A 155 6.33 13.62 23.06
CA LYS A 155 5.16 14.22 22.39
C LYS A 155 4.87 13.56 21.04
N ASP A 156 5.90 13.10 20.33
CA ASP A 156 5.72 12.38 19.08
C ASP A 156 5.27 10.93 19.32
N MET A 157 5.68 10.32 20.44
CA MET A 157 5.10 9.04 20.89
C MET A 157 3.61 9.18 21.17
N VAL A 158 3.19 10.24 21.87
CA VAL A 158 1.76 10.52 22.11
C VAL A 158 1.01 10.76 20.79
N ALA A 159 1.61 11.47 19.84
CA ALA A 159 1.00 11.67 18.52
C ALA A 159 0.85 10.34 17.76
N PHE A 160 1.86 9.46 17.83
CA PHE A 160 1.82 8.13 17.23
C PHE A 160 0.75 7.25 17.88
N THR A 161 0.68 7.19 19.21
CA THR A 161 -0.36 6.42 19.92
C THR A 161 -1.76 6.95 19.65
N ALA A 162 -1.95 8.27 19.60
CA ALA A 162 -3.21 8.87 19.19
C ALA A 162 -3.61 8.44 17.77
N GLY A 163 -2.64 8.32 16.84
CA GLY A 163 -2.88 7.80 15.51
C GLY A 163 -3.39 6.36 15.50
N ILE A 164 -2.99 5.53 16.47
CA ILE A 164 -3.50 4.16 16.64
C ILE A 164 -4.92 4.17 17.21
N ILE A 165 -5.15 4.98 18.25
CA ILE A 165 -6.42 4.98 19.00
C ILE A 165 -7.56 5.53 18.16
N VAL A 166 -7.33 6.59 17.36
CA VAL A 166 -8.40 7.29 16.63
C VAL A 166 -9.17 6.38 15.66
N PRO A 167 -8.54 5.56 14.80
CA PRO A 167 -9.26 4.63 13.93
C PRO A 167 -10.13 3.63 14.70
N PHE A 168 -9.63 3.10 15.82
CA PHE A 168 -10.42 2.20 16.67
C PHE A 168 -11.58 2.92 17.36
N PHE A 169 -11.37 4.14 17.83
CA PHE A 169 -12.43 4.97 18.40
C PHE A 169 -13.51 5.29 17.36
N LEU A 170 -13.12 5.61 16.12
CA LEU A 170 -14.07 5.84 15.01
C LEU A 170 -14.85 4.56 14.65
N LEU A 171 -14.18 3.40 14.65
CA LEU A 171 -14.84 2.12 14.43
C LEU A 171 -15.86 1.80 15.52
N LEU A 172 -15.47 1.95 16.80
CA LEU A 172 -16.32 1.65 17.95
C LEU A 172 -17.48 2.64 18.07
N SER A 173 -17.24 3.94 17.86
CA SER A 173 -18.30 4.95 17.84
C SER A 173 -19.28 4.72 16.69
N GLY A 174 -18.78 4.33 15.51
CA GLY A 174 -19.62 3.88 14.40
C GLY A 174 -20.49 2.68 14.78
N MET A 175 -19.92 1.67 15.44
CA MET A 175 -20.69 0.51 15.91
C MET A 175 -21.72 0.86 16.98
N TRP A 176 -21.36 1.74 17.94
CA TRP A 176 -22.28 2.20 18.98
C TRP A 176 -23.49 2.94 18.40
N LEU A 177 -23.26 3.84 17.45
CA LEU A 177 -24.33 4.57 16.74
C LEU A 177 -25.28 3.62 16.00
N LEU A 178 -24.77 2.46 15.58
CA LEU A 178 -25.52 1.44 14.84
C LEU A 178 -26.13 0.36 15.74
N LYS A 179 -26.07 0.53 17.07
CA LYS A 179 -26.51 -0.47 18.08
C LYS A 179 -25.83 -1.84 17.88
N GLY A 180 -24.65 -1.86 17.28
CA GLY A 180 -23.85 -3.07 17.10
C GLY A 180 -23.22 -3.50 18.41
N ASP A 181 -23.11 -4.81 18.62
CA ASP A 181 -22.54 -5.39 19.83
C ASP A 181 -21.02 -5.21 19.86
N MET A 182 -20.57 -4.10 20.46
CA MET A 182 -19.15 -3.73 20.53
C MET A 182 -18.28 -4.77 21.25
N ALA A 183 -18.86 -5.50 22.20
CA ALA A 183 -18.16 -6.50 22.99
C ALA A 183 -17.74 -7.73 22.17
N ARG A 184 -18.43 -8.00 21.05
CA ARG A 184 -18.13 -9.15 20.18
C ARG A 184 -17.05 -8.88 19.14
N LEU A 185 -16.62 -7.63 18.93
CA LEU A 185 -15.67 -7.32 17.88
C LEU A 185 -14.27 -7.92 18.12
N TRP A 186 -13.75 -7.81 19.34
CA TRP A 186 -12.40 -8.34 19.66
C TRP A 186 -12.34 -9.86 19.79
N PRO A 187 -13.31 -10.54 20.44
CA PRO A 187 -13.37 -12.00 20.44
C PRO A 187 -13.49 -12.56 19.03
N ASN A 188 -14.35 -11.97 18.19
CA ASN A 188 -14.48 -12.40 16.79
C ASN A 188 -13.21 -12.13 15.98
N ALA A 189 -12.49 -11.02 16.23
CA ALA A 189 -11.20 -10.77 15.60
C ALA A 189 -10.15 -11.81 15.99
N ALA A 190 -10.16 -12.26 17.24
CA ALA A 190 -9.22 -13.25 17.77
C ALA A 190 -9.55 -14.69 17.31
N GLU A 191 -10.82 -15.06 17.28
CA GLU A 191 -11.28 -16.39 16.86
C GLU A 191 -11.26 -16.55 15.32
N ASN A 192 -11.46 -15.45 14.59
CA ASN A 192 -11.50 -15.43 13.13
C ASN A 192 -10.42 -14.54 12.53
N ILE A 193 -9.17 -14.66 13.01
CA ILE A 193 -8.00 -13.92 12.49
C ILE A 193 -7.91 -14.01 10.95
N HIS A 194 -8.35 -15.13 10.36
CA HIS A 194 -8.31 -15.37 8.91
C HIS A 194 -9.46 -14.74 8.12
N THR A 195 -10.61 -14.49 8.75
CA THR A 195 -11.84 -14.01 8.09
C THR A 195 -12.37 -12.70 8.68
N PHE A 196 -11.60 -12.05 9.56
CA PHE A 196 -11.98 -10.80 10.22
C PHE A 196 -12.41 -9.74 9.20
N ALA A 197 -13.71 -9.52 9.13
CA ALA A 197 -14.34 -8.54 8.26
C ALA A 197 -15.25 -7.65 9.10
N PRO A 198 -14.79 -6.44 9.49
CA PRO A 198 -15.65 -5.51 10.24
C PRO A 198 -16.94 -5.15 9.49
N ARG A 199 -17.00 -5.40 8.16
CA ARG A 199 -18.19 -5.26 7.31
C ARG A 199 -19.44 -5.98 7.85
N ASP A 200 -19.29 -7.13 8.49
CA ASP A 200 -20.45 -7.89 8.95
C ASP A 200 -21.19 -7.17 10.09
N ALA A 201 -20.51 -6.29 10.83
CA ALA A 201 -21.13 -5.38 11.79
C ALA A 201 -21.96 -4.25 11.16
N PHE A 202 -21.81 -4.00 9.85
CA PHE A 202 -22.42 -2.89 9.12
C PHE A 202 -23.51 -3.33 8.12
N ARG A 203 -23.92 -4.61 8.12
CA ARG A 203 -24.94 -5.14 7.19
C ARG A 203 -26.35 -4.56 7.41
N SER A 204 -26.63 -3.98 8.58
CA SER A 204 -27.93 -3.41 8.95
C SER A 204 -28.16 -1.95 8.49
N LEU A 205 -27.25 -1.38 7.69
CA LEU A 205 -27.27 0.03 7.33
C LEU A 205 -28.37 0.40 6.32
N HIS A 206 -29.09 1.50 6.59
CA HIS A 206 -29.88 2.20 5.58
C HIS A 206 -28.96 3.01 4.65
N ILE A 207 -29.34 3.11 3.36
CA ILE A 207 -28.56 3.77 2.29
C ILE A 207 -28.13 5.20 2.66
N THR A 208 -28.99 5.95 3.33
CA THR A 208 -28.72 7.35 3.76
C THR A 208 -27.57 7.44 4.78
N GLN A 209 -27.45 6.48 5.69
CA GLN A 209 -26.37 6.42 6.67
C GLN A 209 -25.05 6.01 6.01
N VAL A 210 -25.09 5.10 5.03
CA VAL A 210 -23.90 4.74 4.22
C VAL A 210 -23.37 5.95 3.45
N VAL A 211 -24.26 6.74 2.84
CA VAL A 211 -23.90 7.95 2.09
C VAL A 211 -23.28 9.01 3.00
N LEU A 212 -23.86 9.25 4.18
CA LEU A 212 -23.30 10.20 5.15
C LEU A 212 -21.93 9.75 5.67
N LEU A 213 -21.78 8.47 6.02
CA LEU A 213 -20.53 7.93 6.54
C LEU A 213 -19.42 7.91 5.48
N SER A 214 -19.78 7.60 4.23
CA SER A 214 -18.85 7.67 3.09
C SER A 214 -18.47 9.10 2.74
N TYR A 215 -19.39 10.07 2.83
CA TYR A 215 -19.09 11.49 2.67
C TYR A 215 -18.15 12.00 3.77
N LEU A 216 -18.39 11.65 5.04
CA LEU A 216 -17.49 11.99 6.15
C LEU A 216 -16.12 11.34 5.99
N ALA A 217 -16.06 10.06 5.60
CA ALA A 217 -14.80 9.38 5.30
C ALA A 217 -14.06 10.06 4.13
N LEU A 218 -14.78 10.47 3.09
CA LEU A 218 -14.22 11.20 1.94
C LEU A 218 -13.67 12.57 2.36
N LEU A 219 -14.38 13.33 3.20
CA LEU A 219 -13.90 14.60 3.75
C LEU A 219 -12.65 14.41 4.61
N VAL A 220 -12.61 13.36 5.44
CA VAL A 220 -11.43 13.00 6.24
C VAL A 220 -10.26 12.63 5.33
N CYS A 221 -10.48 11.77 4.32
CA CYS A 221 -9.48 11.42 3.31
C CYS A 221 -8.99 12.65 2.53
N ALA A 222 -9.88 13.56 2.14
CA ALA A 222 -9.52 14.80 1.44
C ALA A 222 -8.70 15.74 2.35
N SER A 223 -9.07 15.86 3.63
CA SER A 223 -8.32 16.65 4.61
C SER A 223 -6.90 16.12 4.82
N PHE A 224 -6.75 14.79 4.83
CA PHE A 224 -5.45 14.14 4.89
C PHE A 224 -4.68 14.28 3.59
N PHE A 225 -5.33 14.16 2.44
CA PHE A 225 -4.73 14.33 1.12
C PHE A 225 -4.15 15.73 0.94
N ILE A 226 -4.88 16.79 1.34
CA ILE A 226 -4.39 18.18 1.33
C ILE A 226 -3.11 18.32 2.18
N ARG A 227 -3.06 17.69 3.36
CA ARG A 227 -1.86 17.66 4.21
C ARG A 227 -0.76 16.73 3.68
N LEU A 228 -1.08 15.79 2.80
CA LEU A 228 -0.11 14.89 2.17
C LEU A 228 0.58 15.54 0.98
N VAL A 229 -0.18 16.33 0.21
CA VAL A 229 0.26 17.00 -1.03
C VAL A 229 0.88 18.39 -0.78
N ARG A 230 0.72 18.97 0.43
CA ARG A 230 1.39 20.24 0.76
C ARG A 230 2.91 20.09 0.55
N ARG A 231 3.43 20.87 -0.40
CA ARG A 231 4.86 20.94 -0.75
C ARG A 231 5.58 21.69 0.36
N ASP A 232 6.23 20.94 1.25
CA ASP A 232 7.27 21.49 2.11
C ASP A 232 8.63 21.24 1.45
N THR A 233 9.64 22.03 1.83
CA THR A 233 10.99 22.01 1.25
C THR A 233 11.59 20.61 1.17
N THR A 234 12.29 20.32 0.08
CA THR A 234 12.95 19.03 -0.16
C THR A 234 14.03 18.81 0.89
N THR A 235 13.92 17.73 1.67
CA THR A 235 14.88 17.35 2.70
C THR A 235 15.62 16.09 2.28
N THR A 236 16.95 16.09 2.40
CA THR A 236 17.79 14.93 2.07
C THR A 236 17.68 13.88 3.17
N VAL A 237 17.17 12.71 2.80
CA VAL A 237 17.00 11.57 3.70
C VAL A 237 18.29 10.76 3.80
N THR A 238 18.59 10.22 4.99
CA THR A 238 19.61 9.18 5.13
C THR A 238 19.13 7.90 4.44
N VAL A 239 19.51 7.77 3.17
CA VAL A 239 19.08 6.73 2.25
C VAL A 239 19.22 5.32 2.85
N SER A 240 20.34 5.05 3.54
CA SER A 240 20.60 3.75 4.19
C SER A 240 19.57 3.35 5.24
N ARG A 241 19.06 4.30 6.04
CA ARG A 241 18.05 4.01 7.07
C ARG A 241 16.69 3.70 6.45
N PHE A 242 16.34 4.41 5.38
CA PHE A 242 15.10 4.17 4.64
C PHE A 242 15.10 2.79 3.96
N TYR A 243 16.18 2.41 3.29
CA TYR A 243 16.31 1.07 2.70
C TYR A 243 16.30 -0.03 3.77
N GLY A 244 16.92 0.22 4.93
CA GLY A 244 16.81 -0.67 6.09
C GLY A 244 15.35 -0.86 6.56
N SER A 245 14.55 0.21 6.57
CA SER A 245 13.10 0.13 6.87
C SER A 245 12.32 -0.67 5.84
N MET A 246 12.55 -0.43 4.55
CA MET A 246 11.91 -1.21 3.47
C MET A 246 12.28 -2.69 3.52
N PHE A 247 13.53 -3.01 3.90
CA PHE A 247 13.98 -4.39 4.11
C PHE A 247 13.23 -5.06 5.27
N TRP A 248 13.06 -4.37 6.40
CA TRP A 248 12.25 -4.89 7.51
C TRP A 248 10.79 -5.14 7.10
N PHE A 249 10.21 -4.26 6.28
CA PHE A 249 8.84 -4.46 5.79
C PHE A 249 8.75 -5.74 4.97
N LEU A 250 9.71 -5.94 4.06
CA LEU A 250 9.79 -7.13 3.24
C LEU A 250 9.95 -8.40 4.08
N LEU A 251 10.90 -8.42 5.01
CA LEU A 251 11.16 -9.57 5.89
C LEU A 251 9.93 -9.96 6.69
N PHE A 252 9.26 -9.00 7.33
CA PHE A 252 8.05 -9.28 8.11
C PHE A 252 6.89 -9.76 7.23
N LEU A 253 6.67 -9.15 6.06
CA LEU A 253 5.61 -9.60 5.15
C LEU A 253 5.88 -11.02 4.59
N THR A 254 7.14 -11.34 4.29
CA THR A 254 7.51 -12.71 3.89
C THR A 254 7.36 -13.70 5.03
N GLY A 255 7.70 -13.31 6.26
CA GLY A 255 7.48 -14.13 7.46
C GLY A 255 6.01 -14.42 7.68
N VAL A 256 5.13 -13.41 7.53
CA VAL A 256 3.68 -13.59 7.61
C VAL A 256 3.16 -14.49 6.50
N LEU A 257 3.69 -14.37 5.27
CA LEU A 257 3.30 -15.23 4.16
C LEU A 257 3.62 -16.71 4.43
N ILE A 258 4.78 -16.99 5.03
CA ILE A 258 5.22 -18.35 5.38
C ILE A 258 4.41 -18.88 6.58
N ALA A 259 4.24 -18.06 7.62
CA ALA A 259 3.51 -18.47 8.84
C ALA A 259 2.00 -18.60 8.60
N TYR A 260 1.44 -17.81 7.68
CA TYR A 260 0.01 -17.76 7.39
C TYR A 260 -0.29 -17.81 5.88
N PRO A 261 -0.18 -18.99 5.24
CA PRO A 261 -0.48 -19.19 3.83
C PRO A 261 -1.87 -18.69 3.36
N PRO A 262 -2.96 -18.75 4.17
CA PRO A 262 -4.28 -18.24 3.77
C PRO A 262 -4.30 -16.77 3.34
N PHE A 263 -3.32 -15.96 3.77
CA PHE A 263 -3.24 -14.54 3.42
C PHE A 263 -2.52 -14.25 2.10
N ALA A 264 -2.01 -15.29 1.41
CA ALA A 264 -1.19 -15.15 0.21
C ALA A 264 -1.86 -14.33 -0.91
N GLY A 265 -3.18 -14.48 -1.09
CA GLY A 265 -3.95 -13.77 -2.12
C GLY A 265 -4.09 -12.26 -1.91
N GLY A 266 -3.73 -11.73 -0.73
CA GLY A 266 -3.75 -10.28 -0.46
C GLY A 266 -2.39 -9.69 -0.14
N ILE A 267 -1.51 -10.47 0.50
CA ILE A 267 -0.18 -10.03 0.94
C ILE A 267 0.72 -9.62 -0.23
N ALA A 268 0.52 -10.18 -1.43
CA ALA A 268 1.29 -9.79 -2.61
C ALA A 268 1.25 -8.27 -2.86
N TYR A 269 0.09 -7.61 -2.73
CA TYR A 269 -0.03 -6.15 -2.89
C TYR A 269 0.87 -5.39 -1.92
N LEU A 270 1.01 -5.88 -0.70
CA LEU A 270 1.79 -5.26 0.36
C LEU A 270 3.29 -5.51 0.14
N ILE A 271 3.68 -6.72 -0.26
CA ILE A 271 5.09 -7.07 -0.58
C ILE A 271 5.60 -6.23 -1.74
N MET A 272 4.76 -5.99 -2.76
CA MET A 272 5.19 -5.21 -3.93
C MET A 272 5.50 -3.75 -3.60
N VAL A 273 5.03 -3.22 -2.46
CA VAL A 273 5.37 -1.84 -2.02
C VAL A 273 6.89 -1.70 -1.79
N PRO A 274 7.53 -2.37 -0.81
CA PRO A 274 8.98 -2.28 -0.64
C PRO A 274 9.76 -2.88 -1.83
N VAL A 275 9.25 -3.94 -2.47
CA VAL A 275 9.93 -4.57 -3.62
C VAL A 275 10.05 -3.60 -4.79
N SER A 276 9.00 -2.85 -5.13
CA SER A 276 9.06 -1.89 -6.24
C SER A 276 10.08 -0.77 -5.99
N VAL A 277 10.21 -0.30 -4.75
CA VAL A 277 11.21 0.69 -4.34
C VAL A 277 12.63 0.13 -4.46
N LEU A 278 12.85 -1.10 -3.95
CA LEU A 278 14.14 -1.79 -3.98
C LEU A 278 14.59 -2.16 -5.39
N ILE A 279 13.68 -2.63 -6.23
CA ILE A 279 14.00 -3.03 -7.60
C ILE A 279 14.30 -1.81 -8.46
N THR A 280 13.56 -0.71 -8.28
CA THR A 280 13.83 0.52 -9.03
C THR A 280 15.17 1.17 -8.69
N SER A 281 15.69 0.95 -7.48
CA SER A 281 17.03 1.43 -7.11
C SER A 281 18.14 0.68 -7.84
N LEU A 282 17.99 -0.64 -8.02
CA LEU A 282 18.95 -1.48 -8.77
C LEU A 282 19.08 -1.07 -10.24
N PHE A 283 18.02 -0.52 -10.84
CA PHE A 283 18.01 -0.11 -12.24
C PHE A 283 18.67 1.25 -12.49
N HIS A 284 19.02 2.00 -11.45
CA HIS A 284 19.52 3.36 -11.58
C HIS A 284 20.99 3.55 -11.27
N GLU A 285 21.65 2.55 -10.68
CA GLU A 285 23.09 2.60 -10.53
C GLU A 285 23.76 2.46 -11.91
N ARG A 286 24.28 3.58 -12.43
CA ARG A 286 25.09 3.66 -13.66
C ARG A 286 26.31 2.73 -13.69
N ARG A 287 26.66 2.13 -12.54
CA ARG A 287 27.90 1.37 -12.34
C ARG A 287 27.81 -0.11 -12.70
N PHE A 288 26.61 -0.70 -12.83
CA PHE A 288 26.47 -2.11 -13.20
C PHE A 288 25.77 -2.31 -14.56
N PRO A 289 26.48 -2.75 -15.61
CA PRO A 289 25.86 -3.10 -16.90
C PRO A 289 24.87 -4.28 -16.77
N GLY A 290 24.97 -5.06 -15.69
CA GLY A 290 24.04 -6.13 -15.36
C GLY A 290 22.61 -5.67 -15.04
N SER A 291 22.38 -4.39 -14.70
CA SER A 291 21.04 -3.92 -14.31
C SER A 291 19.98 -4.10 -15.40
N LYS A 292 20.34 -3.88 -16.68
CA LYS A 292 19.47 -4.15 -17.83
C LYS A 292 19.18 -5.64 -18.01
N PHE A 293 20.18 -6.49 -17.77
CA PHE A 293 20.03 -7.94 -17.82
C PHE A 293 19.11 -8.44 -16.70
N TRP A 294 19.28 -7.95 -15.48
CA TRP A 294 18.39 -8.27 -14.35
C TRP A 294 16.96 -7.78 -14.57
N LEU A 295 16.77 -6.61 -15.18
CA LEU A 295 15.45 -6.10 -15.56
C LEU A 295 14.79 -7.01 -16.59
N LEU A 296 15.52 -7.39 -17.64
CA LEU A 296 15.03 -8.29 -18.67
C LEU A 296 14.70 -9.67 -18.09
N LEU A 297 15.57 -10.21 -17.23
CA LEU A 297 15.33 -11.47 -16.53
C LEU A 297 14.09 -11.37 -15.63
N LEU A 298 13.91 -10.26 -14.89
CA LEU A 298 12.71 -10.03 -14.09
C LEU A 298 11.45 -9.99 -14.96
N ILE A 299 11.46 -9.27 -16.09
CA ILE A 299 10.34 -9.24 -17.04
C ILE A 299 10.05 -10.65 -17.55
N MET A 300 11.08 -11.39 -17.98
CA MET A 300 10.94 -12.74 -18.52
C MET A 300 10.39 -13.71 -17.47
N VAL A 301 10.89 -13.68 -16.23
CA VAL A 301 10.40 -14.52 -15.13
C VAL A 301 8.96 -14.15 -14.75
N SER A 302 8.63 -12.86 -14.71
CA SER A 302 7.28 -12.38 -14.37
C SER A 302 6.26 -12.78 -15.45
N LEU A 303 6.64 -12.65 -16.73
CA LEU A 303 5.83 -13.09 -17.85
C LEU A 303 5.71 -14.61 -17.91
N ALA A 304 6.81 -15.34 -17.70
CA ALA A 304 6.79 -16.80 -17.65
C ALA A 304 5.87 -17.29 -16.53
N TYR A 305 5.92 -16.69 -15.34
CA TYR A 305 5.01 -16.99 -14.24
C TYR A 305 3.56 -16.69 -14.58
N TYR A 306 3.28 -15.54 -15.21
CA TYR A 306 1.93 -15.18 -15.62
C TYR A 306 1.38 -16.18 -16.67
N ILE A 307 2.19 -16.53 -17.66
CA ILE A 307 1.81 -17.48 -18.73
C ILE A 307 1.63 -18.89 -18.18
N THR A 308 2.56 -19.40 -17.36
CA THR A 308 2.43 -20.74 -16.78
C THR A 308 1.18 -20.85 -15.93
N ARG A 309 0.84 -19.80 -15.19
CA ARG A 309 -0.39 -19.76 -14.41
C ARG A 309 -1.66 -19.71 -15.26
N LEU A 310 -1.62 -18.96 -16.36
CA LEU A 310 -2.74 -18.89 -17.30
C LEU A 310 -2.95 -20.24 -18.01
N LEU A 311 -1.87 -21.00 -18.24
CA LEU A 311 -1.88 -22.32 -18.86
C LEU A 311 -2.13 -23.48 -17.87
N SER A 312 -1.80 -23.33 -16.59
CA SER A 312 -1.93 -24.37 -15.56
C SER A 312 -3.35 -24.50 -14.99
N LEU A 313 -4.35 -23.86 -15.59
CA LEU A 313 -5.74 -24.05 -15.21
C LEU A 313 -6.23 -25.40 -15.77
N PRO A 314 -6.80 -26.28 -14.93
CA PRO A 314 -7.47 -27.47 -15.43
C PRO A 314 -8.75 -27.04 -16.16
N TYR A 315 -8.99 -27.62 -17.33
CA TYR A 315 -10.34 -27.67 -17.91
C TYR A 315 -11.30 -28.38 -16.95
#